data_AF-A0A8S2Y417-F1
#
_entry.id   AF-A0A8S2Y417-F1
#
_cell.length_a   1.000
_cell.length_b   1.000
_cell.length_c   1.000
_cell.angle_alpha   90.00
_cell.angle_beta   90.00
_cell.angle_gamma   90.00
#
_symmetry.space_group_name_H-M   'P 1'
#
loop_
_entity.id
_entity.type
_entity.pdbx_description
1 polymer ?
#
loop_
_entity_poly.entity_id
_entity_poly.type
_entity_poly.pdbx_seq_one_letter_code
_entity_poly.pdbx_strand_id
1 'polypeptide(L)'
;ILPSWFRFSQCLRRYGDTKQKFPHLLNAGKYASGFLVAGANSLRRATILDYTEEPIRNPFLYLWIVTSFIGSTYKLVWDLKMDWGFFDKNAGENKLLRDQYVYPSKIYYYIAILEDIIFRYLWIINIFLHFKSRSAEYADVVGFIFGLIEVFRRFIWNYFRLENEHLNNCGQFRAVRDISIAP
;
A
#
# COMPACT_ATOMS: atom_id res chain seq x y z
N ILE A 1 1.38 -14.92 3.28
CA ILE A 1 0.30 -15.27 2.31
C ILE A 1 -1.08 -15.23 2.97
N LEU A 2 -1.25 -15.84 4.14
CA LEU A 2 -2.55 -15.94 4.83
C LEU A 2 -3.33 -14.62 4.97
N PRO A 3 -2.73 -13.47 5.37
CA PRO A 3 -3.49 -12.22 5.47
C PRO A 3 -4.07 -11.74 4.13
N SER A 4 -3.30 -11.86 3.04
CA SER A 4 -3.76 -11.51 1.69
C SER A 4 -4.86 -12.46 1.20
N TRP A 5 -4.76 -13.74 1.56
CA TRP A 5 -5.80 -14.73 1.25
C TRP A 5 -7.14 -14.38 1.89
N PHE A 6 -7.15 -14.14 3.20
CA PHE A 6 -8.39 -13.79 3.90
C PHE A 6 -9.04 -12.53 3.31
N ARG A 7 -8.25 -11.49 3.03
CA ARG A 7 -8.74 -10.26 2.43
C ARG A 7 -9.25 -10.46 1.00
N PHE A 8 -8.57 -11.27 0.20
CA PHE A 8 -9.01 -11.63 -1.14
C PHE A 8 -10.37 -12.33 -1.11
N SER A 9 -10.51 -13.39 -0.31
CA SER A 9 -11.76 -14.14 -0.16
C SER A 9 -12.89 -13.25 0.37
N GLN A 10 -12.62 -12.37 1.33
CA GLN A 10 -13.60 -11.39 1.82
C GLN A 10 -14.08 -10.45 0.71
N CYS A 11 -13.17 -9.96 -0.16
CA CYS A 11 -13.54 -9.09 -1.26
C CYS A 11 -14.41 -9.80 -2.30
N LEU A 12 -14.10 -11.07 -2.62
CA LEU A 12 -14.93 -11.90 -3.50
C LEU A 12 -16.30 -12.18 -2.90
N ARG A 13 -16.37 -12.49 -1.60
CA ARG A 13 -17.64 -12.70 -0.90
C ARG A 13 -18.51 -11.45 -0.93
N ARG A 14 -17.94 -10.29 -0.58
CA ARG A 14 -18.66 -9.00 -0.64
C ARG A 14 -19.18 -8.71 -2.04
N TYR A 15 -18.41 -9.00 -3.08
CA TYR A 15 -18.90 -8.90 -4.46
C TYR A 15 -20.04 -9.89 -4.74
N GLY A 16 -19.94 -11.13 -4.25
CA GLY A 16 -21.00 -12.12 -4.36
C GLY A 16 -22.32 -11.63 -3.75
N ASP A 17 -22.25 -11.00 -2.59
CA ASP A 17 -23.38 -10.52 -1.80
C ASP A 17 -23.98 -9.22 -2.37
N THR A 18 -23.17 -8.22 -2.74
CA THR A 18 -23.66 -6.90 -3.18
C THR A 18 -23.78 -6.73 -4.69
N LYS A 19 -23.13 -7.61 -5.47
CA LYS A 19 -22.91 -7.47 -6.93
C LYS A 19 -22.20 -6.17 -7.35
N GLN A 20 -21.69 -5.37 -6.41
CA GLN A 20 -20.98 -4.14 -6.71
C GLN A 20 -19.53 -4.45 -7.09
N LYS A 21 -19.20 -4.26 -8.37
CA LYS A 21 -17.84 -4.52 -8.89
C LYS A 21 -16.80 -3.61 -8.23
N PHE A 22 -17.14 -2.33 -8.05
CA PHE A 22 -16.31 -1.35 -7.35
C PHE A 22 -16.86 -1.10 -5.94
N PRO A 23 -16.02 -1.05 -4.89
CA PRO A 23 -14.56 -1.23 -4.90
C PRO A 23 -14.11 -2.71 -4.80
N HIS A 24 -15.02 -3.67 -4.65
CA HIS A 24 -14.71 -5.03 -4.20
C HIS A 24 -13.76 -5.82 -5.11
N LEU A 25 -13.99 -5.85 -6.44
CA LEU A 25 -13.14 -6.62 -7.36
C LEU A 25 -11.76 -5.99 -7.54
N LEU A 26 -11.67 -4.67 -7.55
CA LEU A 26 -10.36 -3.99 -7.59
C LEU A 26 -9.57 -4.28 -6.32
N ASN A 27 -10.22 -4.22 -5.15
CA ASN A 27 -9.57 -4.58 -3.89
C ASN A 27 -9.14 -6.05 -3.87
N ALA A 28 -9.93 -6.97 -4.43
CA ALA A 28 -9.54 -8.37 -4.61
C ALA A 28 -8.27 -8.47 -5.49
N GLY A 29 -8.24 -7.79 -6.64
CA GLY A 29 -7.05 -7.72 -7.49
C GLY A 29 -5.81 -7.18 -6.77
N LYS A 30 -5.97 -6.18 -5.91
CA LYS A 30 -4.89 -5.65 -5.07
C LYS A 30 -4.31 -6.74 -4.17
N TYR A 31 -5.14 -7.53 -3.48
CA TYR A 31 -4.65 -8.63 -2.64
C TYR A 31 -4.10 -9.80 -3.46
N ALA A 32 -4.65 -10.06 -4.65
CA ALA A 32 -4.16 -11.08 -5.57
C ALA A 32 -2.73 -10.79 -6.06
N SER A 33 -2.36 -9.52 -6.24
CA SER A 33 -0.97 -9.14 -6.56
C SER A 33 0.04 -9.67 -5.53
N GLY A 34 -0.37 -9.83 -4.27
CA GLY A 34 0.47 -10.41 -3.22
C GLY A 34 0.79 -11.89 -3.43
N PHE A 35 -0.09 -12.65 -4.08
CA PHE A 35 0.18 -14.05 -4.43
C PHE A 35 1.22 -14.15 -5.53
N LEU A 36 1.17 -13.27 -6.54
CA LEU A 36 2.15 -13.22 -7.62
C LEU A 36 3.55 -12.92 -7.08
N VAL A 37 3.66 -11.92 -6.20
CA VAL A 37 4.91 -11.59 -5.51
C VAL A 37 5.44 -12.78 -4.70
N ALA A 38 4.57 -13.44 -3.93
CA ALA A 38 4.97 -14.57 -3.11
C ALA A 38 5.42 -15.76 -3.96
N GLY A 39 4.70 -16.07 -5.05
CA GLY A 39 5.04 -17.12 -6.01
C GLY A 39 6.38 -16.86 -6.69
N ALA A 40 6.58 -15.64 -7.21
CA ALA A 40 7.84 -15.26 -7.84
C ALA A 40 9.03 -15.34 -6.86
N ASN A 41 8.86 -14.90 -5.61
CA ASN A 41 9.90 -15.01 -4.59
C ASN A 41 10.20 -16.47 -4.21
N SER A 42 9.18 -17.32 -4.17
CA SER A 42 9.36 -18.76 -3.92
C SER A 42 10.13 -19.45 -5.04
N LEU A 43 9.83 -19.14 -6.32
CA LEU A 43 10.59 -19.63 -7.46
C LEU A 43 12.05 -19.15 -7.43
N ARG A 44 12.27 -17.87 -7.11
CA ARG A 44 13.60 -17.29 -6.92
C ARG A 44 14.39 -18.01 -5.83
N ARG A 45 13.76 -18.32 -4.70
CA ARG A 45 14.41 -19.08 -3.61
C ARG A 45 14.67 -20.54 -3.97
N ALA A 46 13.75 -21.19 -4.68
CA ALA A 46 13.90 -22.58 -5.09
C ALA A 46 15.10 -22.78 -6.05
N THR A 47 15.41 -21.78 -6.86
CA THR A 47 16.53 -21.79 -7.81
C THR A 47 17.78 -21.10 -7.29
N ILE A 48 17.82 -20.68 -6.01
CA ILE A 48 18.93 -19.85 -5.51
C ILE A 48 20.29 -20.55 -5.61
N LEU A 49 20.32 -21.88 -5.42
CA LEU A 49 21.55 -22.68 -5.45
C LEU A 49 22.18 -22.72 -6.84
N ASP A 50 21.36 -22.76 -7.89
CA ASP A 50 21.79 -22.78 -9.30
C ASP A 50 22.46 -21.46 -9.72
N TYR A 51 22.24 -20.38 -8.98
CA TYR A 51 22.73 -19.04 -9.26
C TYR A 51 23.56 -18.45 -8.11
N THR A 52 24.23 -19.30 -7.32
CA THR A 52 24.98 -18.86 -6.13
C THR A 52 26.14 -17.90 -6.48
N GLU A 53 26.87 -18.20 -7.55
CA GLU A 53 28.01 -17.40 -8.01
C GLU A 53 27.56 -16.12 -8.71
N GLU A 54 26.50 -16.19 -9.52
CA GLU A 54 25.95 -15.05 -10.27
C GLU A 54 24.45 -14.87 -10.03
N PRO A 55 24.02 -14.36 -8.86
CA PRO A 55 22.60 -14.24 -8.51
C PRO A 55 21.78 -13.37 -9.47
N ILE A 56 22.44 -12.42 -10.13
CA ILE A 56 21.82 -11.50 -11.12
C ILE A 56 21.32 -12.28 -12.34
N ARG A 57 21.90 -13.44 -12.66
CA ARG A 57 21.46 -14.26 -13.81
C ARG A 57 20.20 -15.06 -13.53
N ASN A 58 19.70 -15.08 -12.29
CA ASN A 58 18.46 -15.77 -11.96
C ASN A 58 17.26 -15.02 -12.59
N PRO A 59 16.56 -15.61 -13.59
CA PRO A 59 15.43 -14.94 -14.23
C PRO A 59 14.26 -14.67 -13.27
N PHE A 60 14.11 -15.49 -12.23
CA PHE A 60 13.06 -15.33 -11.22
C PHE A 60 13.33 -14.14 -10.28
N LEU A 61 14.57 -13.64 -10.21
CA LEU A 61 14.87 -12.37 -9.54
C LEU A 61 14.12 -11.23 -10.20
N TYR A 62 14.20 -11.11 -11.53
CA TYR A 62 13.52 -10.07 -12.29
C TYR A 62 12.01 -10.21 -12.24
N LEU A 63 11.50 -11.44 -12.35
CA LEU A 63 10.06 -11.70 -12.18
C LEU A 63 9.57 -11.23 -10.80
N TRP A 64 10.33 -11.51 -9.74
CA TRP A 64 10.00 -11.06 -8.41
C TRP A 64 10.09 -9.54 -8.26
N ILE A 65 11.09 -8.87 -8.84
CA ILE A 65 11.21 -7.41 -8.85
C ILE A 65 10.01 -6.76 -9.55
N VAL A 66 9.67 -7.23 -10.76
CA VAL A 66 8.56 -6.68 -11.56
C VAL A 66 7.22 -6.86 -10.84
N THR A 67 6.95 -8.06 -10.33
CA THR A 67 5.70 -8.33 -9.59
C THR A 67 5.66 -7.52 -8.28
N SER A 68 6.78 -7.36 -7.58
CA SER A 68 6.88 -6.55 -6.35
C SER A 68 6.65 -5.07 -6.62
N PHE A 69 7.21 -4.55 -7.72
CA PHE A 69 7.00 -3.18 -8.16
C PHE A 69 5.53 -2.93 -8.49
N ILE A 70 4.93 -3.73 -9.37
CA ILE A 70 3.51 -3.60 -9.75
C ILE A 70 2.61 -3.70 -8.51
N GLY A 71 2.84 -4.68 -7.64
CA GLY A 71 2.05 -4.88 -6.43
C GLY A 71 2.21 -3.75 -5.41
N SER A 72 3.40 -3.16 -5.29
CA SER A 72 3.66 -2.02 -4.40
C SER A 72 3.02 -0.75 -4.94
N THR A 73 3.16 -0.47 -6.24
CA THR A 73 2.54 0.67 -6.91
C THR A 73 1.01 0.58 -6.83
N TYR A 74 0.42 -0.59 -7.03
CA TYR A 74 -1.03 -0.74 -6.90
C TYR A 74 -1.49 -0.39 -5.48
N LYS A 75 -0.81 -0.91 -4.45
CA LYS A 75 -1.18 -0.58 -3.06
C LYS A 75 -0.94 0.91 -2.75
N LEU A 76 0.13 1.52 -3.27
CA LEU A 76 0.39 2.96 -3.12
C LEU A 76 -0.77 3.79 -3.69
N VAL A 77 -1.13 3.52 -4.94
CA VAL A 77 -2.24 4.21 -5.61
C VAL A 77 -3.54 4.01 -4.84
N TRP A 78 -3.78 2.81 -4.31
CA TRP A 78 -4.94 2.54 -3.47
C TRP A 78 -4.92 3.38 -2.20
N ASP A 79 -3.78 3.45 -1.50
CA ASP A 79 -3.69 4.16 -0.24
C ASP A 79 -3.92 5.66 -0.43
N LEU A 80 -3.27 6.26 -1.44
CA LEU A 80 -3.44 7.68 -1.75
C LEU A 80 -4.86 8.00 -2.24
N LYS A 81 -5.39 7.24 -3.22
CA LYS A 81 -6.63 7.59 -3.89
C LYS A 81 -7.88 7.07 -3.18
N MET A 82 -7.86 5.82 -2.74
CA MET A 82 -9.03 5.16 -2.18
C MET A 82 -9.13 5.33 -0.67
N ASP A 83 -8.03 5.10 0.05
CA ASP A 83 -8.07 5.14 1.51
C ASP A 83 -7.94 6.56 2.06
N TRP A 84 -7.14 7.42 1.43
CA TRP A 84 -6.98 8.82 1.85
C TRP A 84 -7.81 9.82 1.04
N GLY A 85 -8.38 9.42 -0.10
CA GLY A 85 -9.24 10.27 -0.91
C GLY A 85 -8.50 11.40 -1.64
N PHE A 86 -7.18 11.29 -1.82
CA PHE A 86 -6.40 12.26 -2.57
C PHE A 86 -6.68 12.14 -4.08
N PHE A 87 -6.38 13.20 -4.82
CA PHE A 87 -6.68 13.31 -6.26
C PHE A 87 -8.17 13.32 -6.61
N ASP A 88 -9.03 13.83 -5.73
CA ASP A 88 -10.40 14.13 -6.10
C ASP A 88 -10.41 15.26 -7.14
N LYS A 89 -11.11 15.03 -8.26
CA LYS A 89 -11.23 16.01 -9.36
C LYS A 89 -11.99 17.27 -8.94
N ASN A 90 -12.73 17.20 -7.84
CA ASN A 90 -13.53 18.28 -7.30
C ASN A 90 -12.77 19.19 -6.31
N ALA A 91 -11.46 18.97 -6.12
CA ALA A 91 -10.65 19.62 -5.07
C ALA A 91 -10.35 21.12 -5.27
N GLY A 92 -10.89 21.79 -6.29
CA GLY A 92 -10.70 23.22 -6.50
C GLY A 92 -9.22 23.65 -6.52
N GLU A 93 -8.86 24.58 -5.64
CA GLU A 93 -7.49 25.13 -5.50
C GLU A 93 -6.51 24.21 -4.75
N ASN A 94 -7.01 23.17 -4.09
CA ASN A 94 -6.19 22.20 -3.36
C ASN A 94 -5.57 21.18 -4.32
N LYS A 95 -4.49 21.56 -5.02
CA LYS A 95 -3.74 20.63 -5.87
C LYS A 95 -3.36 19.37 -5.06
N LEU A 96 -3.88 18.22 -5.49
CA LEU A 96 -3.61 16.86 -5.00
C LEU A 96 -4.36 16.44 -3.72
N LEU A 97 -4.83 17.38 -2.91
CA LEU A 97 -5.55 17.09 -1.65
C LEU A 97 -7.07 17.20 -1.86
N ARG A 98 -7.86 16.54 -1.01
CA ARG A 98 -9.33 16.72 -0.98
C ARG A 98 -9.73 18.07 -0.37
N ASP A 99 -10.94 18.51 -0.67
CA ASP A 99 -11.43 19.84 -0.27
C ASP A 99 -11.69 19.97 1.24
N GLN A 100 -12.09 18.88 1.89
CA GLN A 100 -12.33 18.82 3.33
C GLN A 100 -11.22 18.06 4.04
N TYR A 101 -10.60 18.68 5.03
CA TYR A 101 -9.57 18.07 5.86
C TYR A 101 -9.78 18.48 7.33
N VAL A 102 -9.51 17.55 8.24
CA VAL A 102 -9.68 17.76 9.69
C VAL A 102 -8.41 18.34 10.30
N TYR A 103 -7.22 18.01 9.76
CA TYR A 103 -5.97 18.47 10.35
C TYR A 103 -5.63 19.91 9.96
N PRO A 104 -5.19 20.75 10.91
CA PRO A 104 -5.04 22.20 10.66
C PRO A 104 -4.04 22.56 9.57
N SER A 105 -3.04 21.71 9.31
CA SER A 105 -1.96 21.99 8.38
C SER A 105 -1.85 20.95 7.28
N LYS A 106 -1.78 21.44 6.04
CA LYS A 106 -1.57 20.62 4.83
C LYS A 106 -0.24 19.86 4.84
N ILE A 107 0.74 20.33 5.62
CA ILE A 107 2.08 19.72 5.68
C ILE A 107 2.03 18.27 6.15
N TYR A 108 1.11 17.93 7.07
CA TYR A 108 0.97 16.58 7.59
C TYR A 108 0.59 15.58 6.49
N TYR A 109 -0.24 16.01 5.53
CA TYR A 109 -0.64 15.18 4.40
C TYR A 109 0.52 14.95 3.42
N TYR A 110 1.30 15.99 3.11
CA TYR A 110 2.47 15.84 2.24
C TYR A 110 3.56 14.98 2.88
N ILE A 111 3.79 15.12 4.19
CA ILE A 111 4.71 14.25 4.93
C ILE A 111 4.23 12.80 4.89
N ALA A 112 2.92 12.54 5.10
CA ALA A 112 2.36 11.20 5.03
C ALA A 112 2.48 10.57 3.64
N ILE A 113 2.28 11.35 2.57
CA ILE A 113 2.51 10.89 1.19
C ILE A 113 3.96 10.49 0.98
N LEU A 114 4.89 11.35 1.39
CA LEU A 114 6.32 11.10 1.23
C LEU A 114 6.75 9.86 2.02
N GLU A 115 6.30 9.75 3.27
CA GLU A 115 6.55 8.63 4.17
C GLU A 115 6.03 7.31 3.58
N ASP A 116 4.79 7.29 3.09
CA ASP A 116 4.22 6.07 2.52
C ASP A 116 4.95 5.65 1.23
N ILE A 117 5.39 6.59 0.40
CA ILE A 117 6.20 6.28 -0.80
C ILE A 117 7.54 5.66 -0.38
N ILE A 118 8.29 6.33 0.50
CA ILE A 118 9.65 5.90 0.88
C ILE A 118 9.60 4.50 1.51
N PHE A 119 8.76 4.31 2.52
CA PHE A 119 8.75 3.05 3.25
C PHE A 119 8.11 1.90 2.47
N ARG A 120 7.25 2.18 1.50
CA ARG A 120 6.66 1.14 0.65
C ARG A 120 7.62 0.55 -0.36
N TYR A 121 8.59 1.32 -0.82
CA TYR A 121 9.67 0.83 -1.68
C TYR A 121 10.92 0.43 -0.92
N LEU A 122 10.85 0.36 0.42
CA LEU A 122 11.97 -0.06 1.27
C LEU A 122 12.50 -1.46 0.92
N TRP A 123 11.66 -2.32 0.33
CA TRP A 123 12.09 -3.63 -0.18
C TRP A 123 13.19 -3.53 -1.25
N ILE A 124 13.31 -2.42 -1.99
CA ILE A 124 14.40 -2.20 -2.95
C ILE A 124 15.74 -2.15 -2.22
N ILE A 125 15.80 -1.45 -1.09
CA ILE A 125 17.00 -1.38 -0.25
C ILE A 125 17.33 -2.77 0.30
N ASN A 126 16.33 -3.58 0.68
CA ASN A 126 16.54 -4.95 1.14
C ASN A 126 17.32 -5.80 0.12
N ILE A 127 17.04 -5.64 -1.18
CA ILE A 127 17.72 -6.35 -2.26
C ILE A 127 19.22 -6.04 -2.26
N PHE A 128 19.58 -4.76 -2.23
CA PHE A 128 20.98 -4.33 -2.22
C PHE A 128 21.73 -4.84 -0.99
N LEU A 129 21.08 -4.78 0.17
CA LEU A 129 21.64 -5.27 1.43
C LEU A 129 21.86 -6.78 1.43
N HIS A 130 20.91 -7.54 0.88
CA HIS A 130 21.00 -9.00 0.78
C HIS A 130 22.10 -9.47 -0.19
N PHE A 131 22.36 -8.73 -1.28
CA PHE A 131 23.47 -9.07 -2.18
C PHE A 131 24.84 -8.75 -1.58
N LYS A 132 24.93 -7.70 -0.74
CA LYS A 132 26.19 -7.28 -0.13
C LYS A 132 26.55 -8.09 1.12
N SER A 133 25.55 -8.54 1.88
CA SER A 133 25.72 -9.27 3.12
C SER A 133 25.11 -10.67 3.01
N ARG A 134 25.95 -11.70 3.03
CA ARG A 134 25.54 -13.12 3.07
C ARG A 134 25.36 -13.66 4.49
N SER A 135 25.45 -12.83 5.54
CA SER A 135 25.33 -13.30 6.92
C SER A 135 23.86 -13.36 7.39
N ALA A 136 23.51 -14.46 8.06
CA ALA A 136 22.15 -14.69 8.56
C ALA A 136 21.76 -13.69 9.67
N GLU A 137 22.67 -13.40 10.60
CA GLU A 137 22.45 -12.45 11.70
C GLU A 137 22.09 -11.05 11.20
N TYR A 138 22.76 -10.61 10.13
CA TYR A 138 22.47 -9.32 9.50
C TYR A 138 21.07 -9.29 8.86
N ALA A 139 20.65 -10.39 8.24
CA ALA A 139 19.33 -10.51 7.65
C ALA A 139 18.22 -10.41 8.71
N ASP A 140 18.41 -11.01 9.89
CA ASP A 140 17.43 -10.97 10.98
C ASP A 140 17.29 -9.56 11.57
N VAL A 141 18.40 -8.86 11.81
CA VAL A 141 18.38 -7.47 12.32
C VAL A 141 17.73 -6.53 11.31
N VAL A 142 18.06 -6.65 10.02
CA VAL A 142 17.43 -5.86 8.95
C VAL A 142 15.93 -6.15 8.87
N GLY A 143 15.54 -7.43 8.95
CA GLY A 143 14.15 -7.85 8.96
C GLY A 143 13.36 -7.25 10.13
N PHE A 144 13.95 -7.23 11.33
CA PHE A 144 13.34 -6.63 12.51
C PHE A 144 13.12 -5.11 12.34
N ILE A 145 14.15 -4.38 11.90
CA ILE A 145 14.06 -2.92 11.65
C ILE A 145 12.99 -2.62 10.60
N PHE A 146 12.94 -3.41 9.52
CA PHE A 146 11.96 -3.23 8.45
C PHE A 146 10.54 -3.52 8.94
N GLY A 147 10.38 -4.50 9.85
CA GLY A 147 9.14 -4.76 10.55
C GLY A 147 8.66 -3.56 11.36
N LEU A 148 9.54 -2.93 12.15
CA LEU A 148 9.21 -1.72 12.92
C LEU A 148 8.79 -0.56 12.02
N ILE A 149 9.51 -0.35 10.90
CA ILE A 149 9.16 0.69 9.92
C ILE A 149 7.79 0.43 9.30
N GLU A 150 7.48 -0.82 8.92
CA GLU A 150 6.15 -1.16 8.38
C GLU A 150 5.03 -0.94 9.41
N VAL A 151 5.29 -1.22 10.71
CA VAL A 151 4.32 -0.93 11.79
C VAL A 151 4.08 0.57 11.90
N PHE A 152 5.13 1.39 11.92
CA PHE A 152 5.02 2.85 11.97
C PHE A 152 4.26 3.40 10.75
N ARG A 153 4.58 2.93 9.55
CA ARG A 153 3.87 3.30 8.31
C ARG A 153 2.38 2.95 8.37
N ARG A 154 2.05 1.78 8.91
CA ARG A 154 0.65 1.36 9.12
C ARG A 154 -0.07 2.24 10.12
N PHE A 155 0.60 2.72 11.16
CA PHE A 155 0.02 3.62 12.14
C PHE A 155 -0.40 4.95 11.48
N ILE A 156 0.51 5.59 10.75
CA ILE A 156 0.22 6.82 9.99
C ILE A 156 -0.90 6.58 8.97
N TRP A 157 -0.81 5.49 8.20
CA TRP A 157 -1.83 5.16 7.20
C TRP A 157 -3.23 4.98 7.79
N ASN A 158 -3.36 4.32 8.95
CA ASN A 158 -4.66 4.15 9.61
C ASN A 158 -5.25 5.48 10.06
N TYR A 159 -4.43 6.42 10.50
CA TYR A 159 -4.87 7.73 10.98
C TYR A 159 -5.57 8.54 9.87
N PHE A 160 -4.94 8.65 8.70
CA PHE A 160 -5.52 9.36 7.54
C PHE A 160 -6.68 8.59 6.89
N ARG A 161 -6.64 7.24 6.92
CA ARG A 161 -7.75 6.40 6.46
C ARG A 161 -8.99 6.64 7.32
N LEU A 162 -8.84 6.64 8.64
CA LEU A 162 -9.95 6.86 9.58
C LEU A 162 -10.54 8.26 9.40
N GLU A 163 -9.69 9.27 9.20
CA GLU A 163 -10.13 10.62 8.89
C GLU A 163 -10.94 10.66 7.58
N ASN A 164 -10.47 9.99 6.52
CA ASN A 164 -11.21 9.91 5.25
C ASN A 164 -12.56 9.21 5.42
N GLU A 165 -12.59 8.11 6.15
CA GLU A 165 -13.81 7.37 6.42
C GLU A 165 -14.81 8.19 7.26
N HIS A 166 -14.31 8.95 8.25
CA HIS A 166 -15.12 9.87 9.05
C HIS A 166 -15.77 10.95 8.17
N LEU A 167 -14.99 11.60 7.31
CA LEU A 167 -15.51 12.64 6.41
C LEU A 167 -16.54 12.09 5.41
N ASN A 168 -16.29 10.91 4.82
CA ASN A 168 -17.22 10.30 3.87
C ASN A 168 -18.50 9.78 4.55
N ASN A 169 -18.40 9.18 5.74
CA ASN A 169 -19.58 8.72 6.47
C ASN A 169 -20.43 9.90 6.96
N CYS A 170 -19.83 10.93 7.55
CA CYS A 170 -20.57 12.13 7.96
C CYS A 170 -21.15 12.89 6.76
N GLY A 171 -20.52 12.84 5.58
CA GLY A 171 -21.07 13.40 4.34
C GLY A 171 -22.32 12.68 3.84
N GLN A 172 -22.42 11.36 4.00
CA GLN A 172 -23.56 10.57 3.51
C GLN A 172 -24.82 10.66 4.40
N PHE A 173 -24.68 11.10 5.65
CA PHE A 173 -25.81 11.30 6.58
C PHE A 173 -26.26 12.76 6.73
N ARG A 174 -25.66 13.71 5.99
CA ARG A 174 -26.09 15.11 5.99
C ARG A 174 -27.13 15.35 4.89
N ALA A 175 -28.36 15.66 5.30
CA ALA A 175 -29.43 16.09 4.40
C ALA A 175 -29.28 17.55 3.93
N VAL A 176 -28.47 18.36 4.63
CA VAL A 176 -28.22 19.77 4.32
C VAL A 176 -26.72 20.04 4.40
N ARG A 177 -26.17 20.74 3.40
CA ARG A 177 -24.80 21.25 3.41
C ARG A 177 -24.74 22.42 4.40
N ASP A 178 -23.73 22.45 5.28
CA ASP A 178 -23.56 23.58 6.21
C ASP A 178 -23.44 24.87 5.39
N ILE A 179 -24.40 25.78 5.60
CA ILE A 179 -24.47 27.07 4.93
C ILE A 179 -23.60 28.02 5.75
N SER A 180 -22.58 28.63 5.14
CA SER A 180 -21.83 29.69 5.84
C SER A 180 -22.74 30.88 6.02
N ILE A 181 -23.17 31.12 7.26
CA ILE A 181 -23.82 32.38 7.61
C ILE A 181 -22.68 33.40 7.71
N ALA A 182 -22.49 34.18 6.65
CA ALA A 182 -21.64 35.35 6.72
C ALA A 182 -22.23 36.31 7.77
N PRO A 183 -21.41 36.86 8.69
CA PRO A 183 -21.87 37.92 9.58
C PRO A 183 -22.23 39.21 8.83
#